data_AF-A0A916ZLB7-F1
#
_entry.id   AF-A0A916ZLB7-F1
#
_cell.length_a   1.000
_cell.length_b   1.000
_cell.length_c   1.000
_cell.angle_alpha   90.00
_cell.angle_beta   90.00
_cell.angle_gamma   90.00
#
_symmetry.space_group_name_H-M   'P 1'
#
loop_
_entity.id
_entity.type
_entity.pdbx_description
1 polymer ?
#
loop_
_entity_poly.entity_id
_entity_poly.type
_entity_poly.pdbx_seq_one_letter_code
_entity_poly.pdbx_strand_id
1 'polypeptide(L)'
;MKSLLVFILFAAMLCWFMFSPIYKHVLIVRQAVLQQEVDYMLEIGSNGDHGYIDNAMMQQSRQRLAAYGLQTADITFEVGSTNGSDAANSANPLPRGVGLSLAISYPVEGLFEIDRLIGLAPSQTSTKLRAVGMKMSEYVP
;
A
#
# COMPACT_ATOMS: atom_id res chain seq x y z
N MET A 1 36.84 4.83 -28.67
CA MET A 1 35.42 4.40 -28.58
C MET A 1 35.22 3.31 -27.53
N LYS A 2 35.99 2.21 -27.55
CA LYS A 2 35.86 1.12 -26.56
C LYS A 2 36.08 1.55 -25.10
N SER A 3 37.09 2.41 -24.86
CA SER A 3 37.37 3.00 -23.54
C SER A 3 36.22 3.85 -23.00
N LEU A 4 35.56 4.63 -23.88
CA LEU A 4 34.43 5.48 -23.53
C LEU A 4 33.19 4.66 -23.17
N LEU A 5 32.93 3.57 -23.90
CA LEU A 5 31.88 2.60 -23.57
C LEU A 5 32.11 1.94 -22.22
N VAL A 6 33.34 1.47 -21.96
CA VAL A 6 33.70 0.86 -20.66
C VAL A 6 33.51 1.86 -19.53
N PHE A 7 33.91 3.12 -19.73
CA PHE A 7 33.72 4.18 -18.74
C PHE A 7 32.24 4.42 -18.44
N ILE A 8 31.38 4.55 -19.46
CA ILE A 8 29.94 4.77 -19.28
C ILE A 8 29.30 3.60 -18.52
N LEU A 9 29.63 2.37 -18.90
CA LEU A 9 29.08 1.17 -18.27
C LEU A 9 29.51 1.07 -16.80
N PHE A 10 30.76 1.40 -16.50
CA PHE A 10 31.27 1.44 -15.14
C PHE A 10 30.59 2.54 -14.30
N ALA A 11 30.43 3.74 -14.86
CA ALA A 11 29.73 4.84 -14.18
C ALA A 11 28.25 4.52 -13.91
N ALA A 12 27.56 3.91 -14.86
CA ALA A 12 26.17 3.47 -14.71
C ALA A 12 26.03 2.41 -13.61
N MET A 13 26.92 1.42 -13.58
CA MET A 13 26.94 0.40 -12.52
C MET A 13 27.21 1.01 -11.14
N LEU A 14 28.20 1.91 -11.02
CA LEU A 14 28.49 2.56 -9.74
C LEU A 14 27.31 3.39 -9.22
N CYS A 15 26.65 4.14 -10.12
CA CYS A 15 25.45 4.90 -9.79
C CYS A 15 24.34 3.95 -9.31
N TRP A 16 24.09 2.87 -10.05
CA TRP A 16 23.11 1.86 -9.65
C TRP A 16 23.44 1.24 -8.29
N PHE A 17 24.69 0.85 -8.04
CA PHE A 17 25.11 0.25 -6.77
C PHE A 17 24.89 1.19 -5.58
N MET A 18 25.14 2.48 -5.75
CA MET A 18 24.99 3.46 -4.67
C MET A 18 23.53 3.67 -4.27
N PHE A 19 22.61 3.62 -5.24
CA PHE A 19 21.19 3.93 -5.02
C PHE A 19 20.28 2.70 -4.93
N SER A 20 20.73 1.53 -5.38
CA SER A 20 19.96 0.27 -5.35
C SER A 20 19.45 -0.14 -3.96
N PRO A 21 20.26 -0.04 -2.89
CA PRO A 21 19.78 -0.35 -1.55
C PRO A 21 18.67 0.59 -1.06
N ILE A 22 18.74 1.87 -1.44
CA ILE A 22 17.89 2.94 -0.92
C ILE A 22 16.46 2.77 -1.43
N TYR A 23 16.26 2.67 -2.75
CA TYR A 23 14.91 2.57 -3.29
C TYR A 23 14.21 1.26 -2.85
N LYS A 24 14.97 0.16 -2.70
CA LYS A 24 14.44 -1.10 -2.18
C LYS A 24 13.96 -0.97 -0.74
N HIS A 25 14.73 -0.27 0.10
CA HIS A 25 14.30 0.01 1.48
C HIS A 25 13.04 0.87 1.51
N VAL A 26 12.95 1.93 0.70
CA VAL A 26 11.75 2.76 0.59
C VAL A 26 10.54 1.92 0.19
N LEU A 27 10.69 1.01 -0.78
CA LEU A 27 9.61 0.13 -1.21
C LEU A 27 9.14 -0.82 -0.11
N ILE A 28 10.08 -1.45 0.61
CA ILE A 28 9.77 -2.35 1.72
C ILE A 28 9.05 -1.58 2.84
N VAL A 29 9.54 -0.40 3.20
CA VAL A 29 8.92 0.44 4.24
C VAL A 29 7.51 0.86 3.83
N ARG A 30 7.30 1.29 2.58
CA ARG A 30 5.96 1.62 2.07
C ARG A 30 5.01 0.43 2.16
N GLN A 31 5.45 -0.76 1.75
CA GLN A 31 4.63 -1.97 1.87
C GLN A 31 4.31 -2.31 3.33
N ALA A 32 5.30 -2.19 4.23
CA ALA A 32 5.11 -2.46 5.65
C ALA A 32 4.13 -1.49 6.30
N VAL A 33 4.24 -0.20 6.00
CA VAL A 33 3.32 0.84 6.52
C VAL A 33 1.90 0.62 5.98
N LEU A 34 1.74 0.28 4.70
CA LEU A 34 0.43 -0.06 4.14
C LEU A 34 -0.19 -1.27 4.84
N GLN A 35 0.59 -2.32 5.11
CA GLN A 35 0.09 -3.51 5.81
C GLN A 35 -0.27 -3.18 7.26
N GLN A 36 0.58 -2.44 7.97
CA GLN A 36 0.30 -2.00 9.33
C GLN A 36 -1.01 -1.20 9.41
N GLU A 37 -1.25 -0.33 8.43
CA GLU A 37 -2.46 0.49 8.38
C GLU A 37 -3.70 -0.36 8.08
N VAL A 38 -3.60 -1.36 7.19
CA VAL A 38 -4.67 -2.34 6.95
C VAL A 38 -5.03 -3.06 8.26
N ASP A 39 -4.02 -3.59 8.95
CA ASP A 39 -4.22 -4.35 10.19
C ASP A 39 -4.85 -3.47 11.28
N TYR A 40 -4.37 -2.22 11.42
CA TYR A 40 -4.94 -1.24 12.34
C TYR A 40 -6.40 -0.91 12.03
N MET A 41 -6.72 -0.65 10.76
CA MET A 41 -8.09 -0.32 10.35
C MET A 41 -9.03 -1.50 10.53
N LEU A 42 -8.57 -2.73 10.29
CA LEU A 42 -9.36 -3.93 10.57
C LEU A 42 -9.58 -4.13 12.06
N GLU A 43 -8.58 -3.85 12.89
CA GLU A 43 -8.72 -3.94 14.35
C GLU A 43 -9.79 -2.99 14.88
N ILE A 44 -9.84 -1.76 14.38
CA ILE A 44 -10.84 -0.77 14.79
C ILE A 44 -12.19 -1.05 14.12
N GLY A 45 -12.19 -1.28 12.82
CA GLY A 45 -13.43 -1.44 12.05
C GLY A 45 -14.17 -2.73 12.37
N SER A 46 -13.47 -3.80 12.78
CA SER A 46 -14.10 -5.07 13.15
C SER A 46 -14.41 -5.18 14.65
N ASN A 47 -14.22 -4.12 15.45
CA ASN A 47 -14.45 -4.19 16.89
C ASN A 47 -15.95 -4.31 17.24
N GLY A 48 -16.23 -4.54 18.53
CA GLY A 48 -17.59 -4.73 19.05
C GLY A 48 -18.55 -3.55 18.82
N ASP A 49 -18.05 -2.34 18.61
CA ASP A 49 -18.85 -1.11 18.49
C ASP A 49 -19.06 -0.66 17.04
N HIS A 50 -18.22 -1.11 16.10
CA HIS A 50 -18.23 -0.63 14.72
C HIS A 50 -18.78 -1.68 13.77
N GLY A 51 -18.03 -2.74 13.46
CA GLY A 51 -18.40 -3.69 12.40
C GLY A 51 -18.43 -3.09 10.99
N TYR A 52 -17.75 -1.96 10.73
CA TYR A 52 -17.67 -1.29 9.43
C TYR A 52 -16.36 -0.49 9.30
N ILE A 53 -16.03 -0.08 8.06
CA ILE A 53 -14.96 0.89 7.77
C ILE A 53 -15.51 1.98 6.86
N ASP A 54 -15.85 3.13 7.44
CA ASP A 54 -16.50 4.22 6.74
C ASP A 54 -15.51 5.21 6.08
N ASN A 55 -16.06 6.23 5.41
CA ASN A 55 -15.25 7.24 4.75
C ASN A 55 -14.43 8.08 5.75
N ALA A 56 -14.96 8.38 6.94
CA ALA A 56 -14.25 9.14 7.94
C ALA A 56 -12.97 8.41 8.41
N MET A 57 -13.08 7.10 8.66
CA MET A 57 -11.94 6.24 8.97
C MET A 57 -10.92 6.21 7.83
N MET A 58 -11.38 6.08 6.58
CA MET A 58 -10.50 6.11 5.41
C MET A 58 -9.77 7.46 5.26
N GLN A 59 -10.41 8.59 5.54
CA GLN A 59 -9.74 9.91 5.49
C GLN A 59 -8.67 10.05 6.57
N GLN A 60 -8.96 9.59 7.79
CA GLN A 60 -7.97 9.58 8.87
C GLN A 60 -6.78 8.67 8.53
N SER A 61 -7.04 7.53 7.91
CA SER A 61 -6.00 6.63 7.39
C SER A 61 -5.10 7.32 6.38
N ARG A 62 -5.67 8.04 5.40
CA ARG A 62 -4.89 8.83 4.44
C ARG A 62 -3.96 9.83 5.13
N GLN A 63 -4.45 10.52 6.17
CA GLN A 63 -3.64 11.48 6.93
C GLN A 63 -2.49 10.80 7.67
N ARG A 64 -2.70 9.63 8.26
CA ARG A 64 -1.62 8.83 8.88
C ARG A 64 -0.59 8.38 7.85
N LEU A 65 -1.03 7.86 6.72
CA LEU A 65 -0.15 7.43 5.63
C LEU A 65 0.64 8.62 5.03
N ALA A 66 0.07 9.82 5.01
CA ALA A 66 0.77 11.03 4.59
C ALA A 66 1.95 11.39 5.52
N ALA A 67 1.88 11.05 6.81
CA ALA A 67 3.01 11.24 7.73
C ALA A 67 4.24 10.38 7.36
N TYR A 68 4.04 9.30 6.61
CA TYR A 68 5.10 8.45 6.04
C TYR A 68 5.53 8.88 4.63
N GLY A 69 5.03 10.00 4.13
CA GLY A 69 5.38 10.56 2.82
C GLY A 69 4.59 10.00 1.64
N LEU A 70 3.46 9.31 1.88
CA LEU A 70 2.55 8.89 0.81
C LEU A 70 1.62 10.05 0.41
N GLN A 71 1.32 10.16 -0.88
CA GLN A 71 0.39 11.15 -1.41
C GLN A 71 -1.04 10.69 -1.20
N THR A 72 -1.83 11.49 -0.47
CA THR A 72 -3.19 11.10 -0.08
C THR A 72 -4.12 10.85 -1.26
N ALA A 73 -3.91 11.54 -2.38
CA ALA A 73 -4.73 11.42 -3.59
C ALA A 73 -4.54 10.06 -4.30
N ASP A 74 -3.36 9.45 -4.17
CA ASP A 74 -3.00 8.23 -4.91
C ASP A 74 -3.32 6.94 -4.15
N ILE A 75 -3.72 7.07 -2.88
CA ILE A 75 -4.14 5.93 -2.06
C ILE A 75 -5.55 5.50 -2.49
N THR A 76 -5.75 4.21 -2.74
CA THR A 76 -7.07 3.65 -3.05
C THR A 76 -7.45 2.60 -2.03
N PHE A 77 -8.71 2.62 -1.59
CA PHE A 77 -9.26 1.69 -0.61
C PHE A 77 -10.34 0.84 -1.28
N GLU A 78 -10.34 -0.46 -0.98
CA GLU A 78 -11.42 -1.39 -1.30
C GLU A 78 -11.87 -2.02 0.01
N VAL A 79 -13.10 -1.74 0.41
CA VAL A 79 -13.73 -2.31 1.61
C VAL A 79 -14.79 -3.30 1.16
N GLY A 80 -14.82 -4.49 1.77
CA GLY A 80 -15.75 -5.55 1.39
C GLY A 80 -16.14 -6.44 2.56
N SER A 81 -17.08 -7.34 2.31
CA SER A 81 -17.57 -8.32 3.28
C SER A 81 -17.69 -9.72 2.68
N THR A 82 -17.67 -10.75 3.53
CA THR A 82 -17.82 -12.14 3.05
C THR A 82 -19.24 -12.50 2.64
N ASN A 83 -20.24 -11.74 3.07
CA ASN A 83 -21.65 -11.97 2.77
C ASN A 83 -22.22 -11.00 1.72
N GLY A 84 -21.41 -10.08 1.18
CA GLY A 84 -21.84 -9.09 0.19
C GLY A 84 -22.57 -7.86 0.77
N SER A 85 -22.72 -7.77 2.09
CA SER A 85 -23.21 -6.56 2.76
C SER A 85 -22.24 -5.39 2.60
N ASP A 86 -22.77 -4.16 2.61
CA ASP A 86 -21.94 -2.96 2.53
C ASP A 86 -21.13 -2.76 3.82
N ALA A 87 -19.85 -3.12 3.75
CA ALA A 87 -18.89 -3.03 4.85
C ALA A 87 -18.44 -1.59 5.18
N ALA A 88 -18.85 -0.60 4.39
CA ALA A 88 -18.53 0.81 4.61
C ALA A 88 -19.69 1.61 5.23
N ASN A 89 -20.84 0.97 5.45
CA ASN A 89 -22.04 1.63 5.94
C ASN A 89 -22.15 1.58 7.47
N SER A 90 -21.91 2.72 8.13
CA SER A 90 -22.03 2.84 9.59
C SER A 90 -23.46 2.72 10.12
N ALA A 91 -24.48 2.92 9.28
CA ALA A 91 -25.87 2.72 9.65
C ALA A 91 -26.31 1.25 9.62
N ASN A 92 -25.50 0.36 9.02
CA ASN A 92 -25.75 -1.08 9.00
C ASN A 92 -24.46 -1.88 9.22
N PRO A 93 -23.90 -1.86 10.44
CA PRO A 93 -22.75 -2.66 10.83
C PRO A 93 -22.84 -4.14 10.44
N LEU A 94 -21.70 -4.72 10.07
CA LEU A 94 -21.61 -6.17 9.84
C LEU A 94 -21.74 -6.91 11.18
N PRO A 95 -22.70 -7.83 11.33
CA PRO A 95 -22.87 -8.57 12.58
C PRO A 95 -21.69 -9.49 12.84
N ARG A 96 -21.52 -9.86 14.11
CA ARG A 96 -20.46 -10.77 14.55
C ARG A 96 -20.37 -12.03 13.69
N GLY A 97 -19.14 -12.36 13.27
CA GLY A 97 -18.83 -13.54 12.45
C GLY A 97 -18.91 -13.31 10.94
N VAL A 98 -19.35 -12.14 10.47
CA VAL A 98 -19.18 -11.73 9.07
C VAL A 98 -17.77 -11.20 8.87
N GLY A 99 -17.07 -11.67 7.83
CA GLY A 99 -15.72 -11.21 7.54
C GLY A 99 -15.75 -9.83 6.91
N LEU A 100 -14.96 -8.91 7.46
CA LEU A 100 -14.66 -7.58 6.96
C LEU A 100 -13.30 -7.63 6.26
N SER A 101 -13.26 -7.27 4.98
CA SER A 101 -12.03 -7.24 4.18
C SER A 101 -11.65 -5.81 3.82
N LEU A 102 -10.36 -5.52 3.86
CA LEU A 102 -9.80 -4.24 3.46
C LEU A 102 -8.61 -4.46 2.55
N ALA A 103 -8.54 -3.71 1.45
CA ALA A 103 -7.33 -3.57 0.66
C ALA A 103 -6.98 -2.08 0.49
N ILE A 104 -5.70 -1.76 0.70
CA ILE A 104 -5.13 -0.43 0.42
C ILE A 104 -4.11 -0.60 -0.69
N SER A 105 -4.16 0.26 -1.72
CA SER A 105 -3.18 0.26 -2.80
C SER A 105 -2.58 1.65 -3.03
N TYR A 106 -1.32 1.67 -3.48
CA TYR A 106 -0.52 2.87 -3.73
C TYR A 106 0.45 2.66 -4.91
N PRO A 107 0.66 3.63 -5.81
CA PRO A 107 1.59 3.46 -6.94
C PRO A 107 3.05 3.31 -6.49
N VAL A 108 3.85 2.59 -7.28
CA VAL A 108 5.31 2.45 -7.05
C VAL A 108 6.10 3.71 -7.48
N GLU A 109 5.46 4.66 -8.18
CA GLU A 109 6.04 5.97 -8.56
C GLU A 109 7.35 5.90 -9.34
N GLY A 110 7.57 4.83 -10.11
CA GLY A 110 8.81 4.69 -10.89
C GLY A 110 10.06 4.46 -10.04
N LEU A 111 9.93 3.98 -8.80
CA LEU A 111 11.08 3.63 -7.94
C LEU A 111 12.13 2.73 -8.62
N PHE A 112 11.70 1.92 -9.59
CA PHE A 112 12.55 0.99 -10.34
C PHE A 112 13.17 1.59 -11.62
N GLU A 113 12.96 2.87 -11.94
CA GLU A 113 13.53 3.50 -13.15
C GLU A 113 15.07 3.42 -13.19
N ILE A 114 15.73 3.41 -12.03
CA ILE A 114 17.18 3.31 -11.95
C ILE A 114 17.74 1.97 -12.44
N ASP A 115 16.93 0.90 -12.43
CA ASP A 115 17.34 -0.41 -12.91
C ASP A 115 17.62 -0.41 -14.43
N ARG A 116 17.16 0.62 -15.15
CA ARG A 116 17.53 0.87 -16.55
C ARG A 116 19.02 1.09 -16.75
N LEU A 117 19.74 1.59 -15.73
CA LEU A 117 21.19 1.79 -15.78
C LEU A 117 21.96 0.47 -15.94
N ILE A 118 21.36 -0.65 -15.54
CA ILE A 118 21.93 -2.00 -15.70
C ILE A 118 21.20 -2.81 -16.78
N GLY A 119 20.38 -2.17 -17.62
CA GLY A 119 19.69 -2.79 -18.74
C GLY A 119 18.42 -3.56 -18.39
N LEU A 120 17.86 -3.39 -17.18
CA LEU A 120 16.54 -3.94 -16.85
C LEU A 120 15.44 -3.01 -17.35
N ALA A 121 14.32 -3.60 -17.78
CA ALA A 121 13.13 -2.83 -18.11
C ALA A 121 12.47 -2.31 -16.81
N PRO A 122 12.03 -1.04 -16.77
CA PRO A 122 11.35 -0.50 -15.60
C PRO A 122 9.99 -1.18 -15.41
N SER A 123 9.47 -1.15 -14.18
CA SER A 123 8.10 -1.58 -13.89
C SER A 123 7.09 -0.75 -14.67
N GLN A 124 5.95 -1.35 -15.02
CA GLN A 124 4.86 -0.62 -15.66
C GLN A 124 4.37 0.53 -14.76
N THR A 125 3.96 1.65 -15.37
CA THR A 125 3.44 2.82 -14.63
C THR A 125 2.19 2.48 -13.80
N SER A 126 1.47 1.42 -14.17
CA SER A 126 0.30 0.90 -13.45
C SER A 126 0.64 0.01 -12.25
N THR A 127 1.92 -0.30 -12.00
CA THR A 127 2.31 -1.15 -10.87
C THR A 127 2.02 -0.45 -9.55
N LYS A 128 1.21 -1.11 -8.72
CA LYS A 128 0.82 -0.64 -7.39
C LYS A 128 1.31 -1.61 -6.32
N LEU A 129 1.76 -1.05 -5.21
CA LEU A 129 1.80 -1.74 -3.93
C LEU A 129 0.38 -1.99 -3.47
N ARG A 130 0.15 -3.16 -2.89
CA ARG A 130 -1.16 -3.56 -2.37
C ARG A 130 -0.97 -4.28 -1.05
N ALA A 131 -1.68 -3.83 -0.02
CA ALA A 131 -1.83 -4.50 1.26
C ALA A 131 -3.28 -4.97 1.39
N VAL A 132 -3.49 -6.15 1.95
CA VAL A 132 -4.82 -6.77 2.08
C VAL A 132 -4.92 -7.46 3.43
N GLY A 133 -6.09 -7.41 4.03
CA GLY A 133 -6.40 -8.15 5.24
C GLY A 133 -7.89 -8.48 5.30
N MET A 134 -8.21 -9.43 6.18
CA MET A 134 -9.59 -9.78 6.52
C MET A 134 -9.65 -10.13 8.00
N LYS A 135 -10.67 -9.61 8.68
CA LYS A 135 -10.95 -9.94 10.08
C LYS A 135 -12.45 -10.15 10.26
N MET A 136 -12.83 -11.06 11.15
CA MET A 136 -14.25 -11.27 11.48
C MET A 136 -14.74 -10.09 12.31
N SER A 137 -15.91 -9.56 11.95
CA SER A 137 -16.59 -8.56 12.77
C SER A 137 -16.89 -9.15 14.14
N GLU A 138 -16.69 -8.33 15.18
CA GLU A 138 -17.04 -8.61 16.56
C GLU A 138 -18.31 -7.85 16.99
N TYR A 139 -18.92 -7.09 16.08
CA TYR A 139 -20.05 -6.22 16.38
C TYR A 139 -21.26 -6.97 16.96
N VAL A 140 -21.72 -6.51 18.11
CA VAL A 140 -22.94 -6.99 18.79
C VAL A 140 -23.87 -5.78 18.97
N PRO A 141 -25.10 -5.81 18.43
CA PRO A 141 -26.06 -4.71 18.53
C PRO A 141 -26.62 -4.51 19.94
#